data_AF-A0AAU4JDF3-F1
#
_entry.id   AF-A0AAU4JDF3-F1
#
_cell.length_a   1.000
_cell.length_b   1.000
_cell.length_c   1.000
_cell.angle_alpha   90.00
_cell.angle_beta   90.00
_cell.angle_gamma   90.00
#
_symmetry.space_group_name_H-M   'P 1'
#
loop_
_entity.id
_entity.type
_entity.pdbx_description
1 polymer ?
#
loop_
_entity_poly.entity_id
_entity_poly.type
_entity_poly.pdbx_seq_one_letter_code
_entity_poly.pdbx_strand_id
1 'polypeptide(L)'
;MPTDRTTDFLRELLVRQLTTWLPAALHRSRRATIALAGADAGSAEAALRLVATHGDQVRGRQVTVLVLADAAADLPARLGPIEAELPAEVTVHLLPGEPYRLPVAVKAAGAAGAPLFSFVDLPGAVTPKLLTAATNGRTGELLLHTADSARDVLVSAGFPLVAEVAPVLSGGEAAGVVAFGSRSDRSLEAVRDALWALGADLGVRYRDPLDPTGTTVDVVGEPDLEPLAHELLAELRAGGPRPVTELRRHTLTATVYRAADANQALVELVDAGAVRRDRESGRLAGDEIITLAR
;
A
#
# COMPACT_ATOMS: atom_id res chain seq x y z
N MET A 1 -19.41 8.91 19.79
CA MET A 1 -18.03 9.44 19.93
C MET A 1 -17.58 9.80 18.53
N PRO A 2 -17.09 11.01 18.25
CA PRO A 2 -16.54 11.29 16.92
C PRO A 2 -15.35 10.35 16.72
N THR A 3 -15.44 9.43 15.77
CA THR A 3 -14.28 8.62 15.35
C THR A 3 -13.24 9.57 14.77
N ASP A 4 -11.98 9.35 15.14
CA ASP A 4 -10.87 10.01 14.48
C ASP A 4 -10.91 9.64 12.98
N ARG A 5 -11.01 10.67 12.12
CA ARG A 5 -11.14 10.49 10.66
C ARG A 5 -9.90 9.81 10.07
N THR A 6 -8.73 10.01 10.68
CA THR A 6 -7.50 9.32 10.29
C THR A 6 -7.64 7.84 10.57
N THR A 7 -8.07 7.47 11.77
CA THR A 7 -8.34 6.07 12.14
C THR A 7 -9.36 5.41 11.19
N ASP A 8 -10.46 6.08 10.85
CA ASP A 8 -11.45 5.52 9.91
C ASP A 8 -10.89 5.36 8.49
N PHE A 9 -10.10 6.33 8.00
CA PHE A 9 -9.40 6.24 6.72
C PHE A 9 -8.42 5.05 6.69
N LEU A 10 -7.59 4.90 7.71
CA LEU A 10 -6.61 3.82 7.82
C LEU A 10 -7.26 2.44 7.89
N ARG A 11 -8.37 2.33 8.64
CA ARG A 11 -9.16 1.10 8.73
C ARG A 11 -9.69 0.69 7.36
N GLU A 12 -10.30 1.61 6.63
CA GLU A 12 -10.87 1.32 5.31
C GLU A 12 -9.77 0.97 4.29
N LEU A 13 -8.63 1.68 4.33
CA LEU A 13 -7.47 1.35 3.50
C LEU A 13 -6.95 -0.06 3.79
N LEU A 14 -6.82 -0.43 5.06
CA LEU A 14 -6.41 -1.77 5.47
C LEU A 14 -7.36 -2.84 4.91
N VAL A 15 -8.67 -2.64 5.02
CA VAL A 15 -9.69 -3.58 4.51
C VAL A 15 -9.56 -3.74 3.00
N ARG A 16 -9.44 -2.65 2.25
CA ARG A 16 -9.27 -2.70 0.78
C ARG A 16 -7.99 -3.44 0.39
N GLN A 17 -6.89 -3.13 1.04
CA GLN A 17 -5.61 -3.77 0.76
C GLN A 17 -5.66 -5.27 1.06
N LEU A 18 -6.24 -5.68 2.18
CA LEU A 18 -6.39 -7.09 2.51
C LEU A 18 -7.35 -7.82 1.56
N THR A 19 -8.41 -7.15 1.10
CA THR A 19 -9.38 -7.72 0.15
C THR A 19 -8.70 -8.13 -1.15
N THR A 20 -7.73 -7.32 -1.61
CA THR A 20 -6.93 -7.64 -2.79
C THR A 20 -5.79 -8.62 -2.49
N TRP A 21 -5.11 -8.44 -1.36
CA TRP A 21 -3.89 -9.20 -1.03
C TRP A 21 -4.17 -10.65 -0.64
N LEU A 22 -5.16 -10.91 0.22
CA LEU A 22 -5.35 -12.22 0.83
C LEU A 22 -5.65 -13.32 -0.21
N PRO A 23 -6.58 -13.13 -1.17
CA PRO A 23 -6.82 -14.14 -2.21
C PRO A 23 -5.56 -14.43 -3.04
N ALA A 24 -4.79 -13.39 -3.38
CA ALA A 24 -3.56 -13.53 -4.16
C ALA A 24 -2.46 -14.27 -3.37
N ALA A 25 -2.34 -14.01 -2.07
CA ALA A 25 -1.41 -14.70 -1.17
C ALA A 25 -1.76 -16.18 -1.05
N LEU A 26 -3.04 -16.50 -0.82
CA LEU A 26 -3.54 -17.87 -0.71
C LEU A 26 -3.46 -18.64 -2.03
N HIS A 27 -3.56 -17.97 -3.18
CA HIS A 27 -3.32 -18.63 -4.46
C HIS A 27 -1.86 -19.12 -4.59
N ARG A 28 -0.90 -18.32 -4.13
CA ARG A 28 0.55 -18.56 -4.29
C ARG A 28 1.17 -19.43 -3.20
N SER A 29 0.55 -19.53 -2.04
CA SER A 29 1.13 -20.21 -0.87
C SER A 29 0.09 -20.93 -0.04
N ARG A 30 0.50 -22.02 0.62
CA ARG A 30 -0.34 -22.71 1.61
C ARG A 30 -0.43 -21.99 2.95
N ARG A 31 0.52 -21.10 3.23
CA ARG A 31 0.59 -20.30 4.46
C ARG A 31 0.58 -18.82 4.10
N ALA A 32 -0.09 -17.99 4.87
CA ALA A 32 -0.04 -16.53 4.76
C ALA A 32 -0.09 -15.90 6.16
N THR A 33 0.59 -14.77 6.34
CA THR A 33 0.61 -14.05 7.61
C THR A 33 0.16 -12.61 7.41
N ILE A 34 -0.79 -12.16 8.23
CA ILE A 34 -1.20 -10.76 8.37
C ILE A 34 -0.71 -10.30 9.74
N ALA A 35 0.01 -9.18 9.79
CA ALA A 35 0.47 -8.59 11.04
C ALA A 35 -0.02 -7.15 11.16
N LEU A 36 -0.74 -6.86 12.24
CA LEU A 36 -1.27 -5.54 12.57
C LEU A 36 -0.52 -5.04 13.79
N ALA A 37 0.10 -3.87 13.70
CA ALA A 37 0.88 -3.29 14.78
C ALA A 37 0.54 -1.80 14.95
N GLY A 38 0.11 -1.41 16.16
CA GLY A 38 -0.35 -0.04 16.43
C GLY A 38 -1.74 0.29 15.89
N ALA A 39 -2.37 -0.67 15.21
CA ALA A 39 -3.74 -0.53 14.71
C ALA A 39 -4.73 -0.41 15.86
N ASP A 40 -5.77 0.42 15.67
CA ASP A 40 -6.88 0.49 16.60
C ASP A 40 -7.69 -0.82 16.63
N ALA A 41 -8.44 -1.03 17.71
CA ALA A 41 -9.26 -2.22 17.89
C ALA A 41 -10.27 -2.43 16.74
N GLY A 42 -10.81 -1.36 16.16
CA GLY A 42 -11.72 -1.44 15.02
C GLY A 42 -11.03 -1.91 13.74
N SER A 43 -9.77 -1.52 13.50
CA SER A 43 -8.95 -2.04 12.40
C SER A 43 -8.66 -3.53 12.56
N ALA A 44 -8.34 -3.99 13.77
CA ALA A 44 -8.15 -5.41 14.05
C ALA A 44 -9.44 -6.22 13.82
N GLU A 45 -10.59 -5.73 14.31
CA GLU A 45 -11.89 -6.35 14.06
C GLU A 45 -12.23 -6.40 12.56
N ALA A 46 -12.03 -5.30 11.83
CA ALA A 46 -12.34 -5.22 10.41
C ALA A 46 -11.50 -6.21 9.59
N ALA A 47 -10.20 -6.32 9.90
CA ALA A 47 -9.31 -7.29 9.29
C ALA A 47 -9.76 -8.74 9.57
N LEU A 48 -10.15 -9.07 10.81
CA LEU A 48 -10.61 -10.42 11.15
C LEU A 48 -11.95 -10.77 10.50
N ARG A 49 -12.90 -9.83 10.47
CA ARG A 49 -14.17 -10.01 9.75
C ARG A 49 -13.93 -10.26 8.27
N LEU A 50 -13.01 -9.52 7.66
CA LEU A 50 -12.62 -9.76 6.26
C LEU A 50 -11.99 -11.16 6.09
N VAL A 51 -11.11 -11.60 6.98
CA VAL A 51 -10.57 -12.97 6.90
C VAL A 51 -11.69 -14.01 6.98
N ALA A 52 -12.71 -13.78 7.82
CA ALA A 52 -13.88 -14.65 7.92
C ALA A 52 -14.67 -14.73 6.61
N THR A 53 -14.82 -13.62 5.86
CA THR A 53 -15.51 -13.64 4.56
C THR A 53 -14.79 -14.47 3.50
N HIS A 54 -13.49 -14.71 3.67
CA HIS A 54 -12.67 -15.58 2.81
C HIS A 54 -12.60 -17.04 3.28
N GLY A 55 -13.54 -17.48 4.14
CA GLY A 55 -13.56 -18.81 4.76
C GLY A 55 -13.38 -19.99 3.80
N ASP A 56 -14.05 -19.96 2.64
CA ASP A 56 -13.91 -21.03 1.64
C ASP A 56 -12.51 -21.06 0.98
N GLN A 57 -11.86 -19.91 0.87
CA GLN A 57 -10.54 -19.78 0.23
C GLN A 57 -9.41 -20.21 1.16
N VAL A 58 -9.62 -20.16 2.49
CA VAL A 58 -8.64 -20.61 3.48
C VAL A 58 -8.65 -22.12 3.71
N ARG A 59 -9.67 -22.85 3.22
CA ARG A 59 -9.75 -24.31 3.39
C ARG A 59 -8.49 -25.01 2.86
N GLY A 60 -7.86 -25.82 3.71
CA GLY A 60 -6.60 -26.51 3.37
C GLY A 60 -5.37 -25.59 3.26
N ARG A 61 -5.49 -24.35 3.75
CA ARG A 61 -4.42 -23.36 3.88
C ARG A 61 -4.22 -23.04 5.37
N GLN A 62 -3.29 -22.15 5.68
CA GLN A 62 -3.07 -21.64 7.03
C GLN A 62 -2.92 -20.14 6.96
N VAL A 63 -3.77 -19.42 7.68
CA VAL A 63 -3.68 -17.97 7.82
C VAL A 63 -3.36 -17.65 9.28
N THR A 64 -2.29 -16.92 9.51
CA THR A 64 -1.95 -16.42 10.85
C THR A 64 -2.18 -14.93 10.89
N VAL A 65 -3.00 -14.46 11.83
CA VAL A 65 -3.23 -13.04 12.09
C VAL A 65 -2.56 -12.66 13.40
N LEU A 66 -1.61 -11.74 13.35
CA LEU A 66 -0.92 -11.19 14.52
C LEU A 66 -1.50 -9.82 14.81
N VAL A 67 -1.95 -9.60 16.04
CA VAL A 67 -2.41 -8.28 16.50
C VAL A 67 -1.50 -7.85 17.64
N LEU A 68 -0.68 -6.84 17.39
CA LEU A 68 0.16 -6.18 18.39
C LEU A 68 -0.55 -4.90 18.82
N ALA A 69 -1.09 -4.94 20.03
CA ALA A 69 -1.75 -3.82 20.64
C ALA A 69 -1.19 -3.63 22.05
N ASP A 70 -1.21 -2.39 22.52
CA ASP A 70 -1.10 -2.17 23.96
C ASP A 70 -2.27 -2.88 24.66
N ALA A 71 -2.09 -3.28 25.91
CA ALA A 71 -3.01 -4.15 26.65
C ALA A 71 -4.32 -3.43 27.03
N ALA A 72 -5.05 -2.94 26.03
CA ALA A 72 -6.42 -2.48 26.16
C ALA A 72 -7.26 -3.67 26.65
N ALA A 73 -7.78 -3.56 27.87
CA ALA A 73 -8.45 -4.64 28.57
C ALA A 73 -9.68 -5.20 27.82
N ASP A 74 -10.23 -4.44 26.88
CA ASP A 74 -11.42 -4.79 26.08
C ASP A 74 -11.10 -5.52 24.77
N LEU A 75 -9.86 -5.45 24.25
CA LEU A 75 -9.53 -6.01 22.94
C LEU A 75 -9.77 -7.53 22.83
N PRO A 76 -9.35 -8.38 23.81
CA PRO A 76 -9.70 -9.80 23.78
C PRO A 76 -11.22 -10.04 23.77
N ALA A 77 -11.98 -9.26 24.54
CA ALA A 77 -13.44 -9.39 24.61
C ALA A 77 -14.13 -8.98 23.29
N ARG A 78 -13.55 -8.04 22.55
CA ARG A 78 -14.04 -7.58 21.25
C ARG A 78 -13.70 -8.55 20.13
N LEU A 79 -12.49 -9.12 20.12
CA LEU A 79 -12.04 -10.03 19.07
C LEU A 79 -12.57 -11.46 19.26
N GLY A 80 -12.78 -11.91 20.51
CA GLY A 80 -13.19 -13.28 20.82
C GLY A 80 -14.43 -13.79 20.07
N PRO A 81 -15.53 -13.01 19.97
CA PRO A 81 -16.70 -13.40 19.19
C PRO A 81 -16.39 -13.61 17.70
N ILE A 82 -15.55 -12.75 17.11
CA ILE A 82 -15.15 -12.86 15.71
C ILE A 82 -14.24 -14.07 15.52
N GLU A 83 -13.29 -14.29 16.45
CA GLU A 83 -12.37 -15.44 16.42
C GLU A 83 -13.12 -16.78 16.49
N ALA A 84 -14.20 -16.84 17.27
CA ALA A 84 -15.03 -18.05 17.38
C ALA A 84 -15.76 -18.43 16.07
N GLU A 85 -15.95 -17.47 15.16
CA GLU A 85 -16.57 -17.69 13.85
C GLU A 85 -15.54 -18.01 12.75
N LEU A 86 -14.24 -17.90 13.05
CA LEU A 86 -13.20 -18.14 12.07
C LEU A 86 -13.06 -19.64 11.72
N PRO A 87 -12.71 -19.96 10.46
CA PRO A 87 -12.31 -21.31 10.09
C PRO A 87 -11.12 -21.80 10.92
N ALA A 88 -11.04 -23.13 11.14
CA ALA A 88 -9.96 -23.75 11.90
C ALA A 88 -8.56 -23.53 11.29
N GLU A 89 -8.50 -23.20 9.99
CA GLU A 89 -7.30 -22.82 9.26
C GLU A 89 -6.76 -21.42 9.60
N VAL A 90 -7.53 -20.62 10.34
CA VAL A 90 -7.14 -19.28 10.77
C VAL A 90 -6.72 -19.31 12.23
N THR A 91 -5.54 -18.79 12.53
CA THR A 91 -5.03 -18.65 13.89
C THR A 91 -4.81 -17.17 14.21
N VAL A 92 -5.41 -16.70 15.28
CA VAL A 92 -5.24 -15.32 15.76
C VAL A 92 -4.30 -15.32 16.97
N HIS A 93 -3.31 -14.44 16.96
CA HIS A 93 -2.43 -14.21 18.09
C HIS A 93 -2.52 -12.75 18.50
N LEU A 94 -3.16 -12.51 19.64
CA LEU A 94 -3.11 -11.23 20.32
C LEU A 94 -1.86 -11.16 21.19
N LEU A 95 -0.99 -10.20 20.90
CA LEU A 95 0.30 -10.03 21.53
C LEU A 95 0.38 -8.66 22.21
N PRO A 96 0.70 -8.60 23.51
CA PRO A 96 0.83 -7.32 24.19
C PRO A 96 2.09 -6.56 23.76
N GLY A 97 1.90 -5.27 23.49
CA GLY A 97 2.95 -4.27 23.44
C GLY A 97 3.04 -3.47 22.14
N GLU A 98 4.02 -2.58 22.14
CA GLU A 98 4.23 -1.57 21.10
C GLU A 98 4.55 -2.16 19.71
N PRO A 99 4.30 -1.39 18.63
CA PRO A 99 4.59 -1.82 17.26
C PRO A 99 6.01 -2.34 17.03
N TYR A 100 6.98 -1.83 17.78
CA TYR A 100 8.39 -2.24 17.70
C TYR A 100 8.65 -3.72 18.09
N ARG A 101 7.66 -4.44 18.63
CA ARG A 101 7.72 -5.89 18.87
C ARG A 101 7.36 -6.74 17.65
N LEU A 102 6.91 -6.12 16.55
CA LEU A 102 6.56 -6.80 15.30
C LEU A 102 7.63 -7.81 14.83
N PRO A 103 8.95 -7.52 14.88
CA PRO A 103 9.97 -8.49 14.47
C PRO A 103 9.96 -9.79 15.26
N VAL A 104 9.68 -9.69 16.56
CA VAL A 104 9.61 -10.87 17.44
C VAL A 104 8.34 -11.67 17.13
N ALA A 105 7.20 -10.97 16.98
CA ALA A 105 5.91 -11.59 16.66
C ALA A 105 5.94 -12.35 15.33
N VAL A 106 6.41 -11.70 14.25
CA VAL A 106 6.50 -12.29 12.91
C VAL A 106 7.45 -13.49 12.89
N LYS A 107 8.57 -13.41 13.62
CA LYS A 107 9.50 -14.54 13.76
C LYS A 107 8.87 -15.70 14.51
N ALA A 108 8.21 -15.44 15.64
CA ALA A 108 7.55 -16.47 16.45
C ALA A 108 6.42 -17.17 15.67
N ALA A 109 5.72 -16.44 14.81
CA ALA A 109 4.68 -16.97 13.93
C ALA A 109 5.20 -17.83 12.76
N GLY A 110 6.52 -17.90 12.55
CA GLY A 110 7.09 -18.67 11.45
C GLY A 110 6.74 -18.13 10.06
N ALA A 111 6.51 -16.81 9.95
CA ALA A 111 6.10 -16.13 8.73
C ALA A 111 7.16 -16.14 7.61
N ALA A 112 8.39 -16.51 7.94
CA ALA A 112 9.49 -16.60 6.98
C ALA A 112 9.15 -17.54 5.81
N GLY A 113 9.48 -17.10 4.60
CA GLY A 113 9.28 -17.88 3.37
C GLY A 113 7.82 -18.03 2.92
N ALA A 114 6.86 -17.36 3.57
CA ALA A 114 5.46 -17.24 3.15
C ALA A 114 5.13 -15.78 2.78
N PRO A 115 4.01 -15.51 2.09
CA PRO A 115 3.43 -14.18 2.00
C PRO A 115 3.19 -13.56 3.37
N LEU A 116 3.69 -12.34 3.55
CA LEU A 116 3.54 -11.55 4.77
C LEU A 116 3.02 -10.17 4.37
N PHE A 117 1.88 -9.78 4.91
CA PHE A 117 1.39 -8.41 4.87
C PHE A 117 1.47 -7.82 6.27
N SER A 118 2.15 -6.68 6.41
CA SER A 118 2.23 -5.94 7.66
C SER A 118 1.53 -4.60 7.51
N PHE A 119 0.57 -4.31 8.37
CA PHE A 119 0.04 -2.97 8.58
C PHE A 119 0.60 -2.41 9.88
N VAL A 120 1.23 -1.24 9.80
CA VAL A 120 1.89 -0.63 10.94
C VAL A 120 1.49 0.84 11.03
N ASP A 121 0.83 1.19 12.12
CA ASP A 121 0.54 2.57 12.48
C ASP A 121 1.54 3.02 13.55
N LEU A 122 2.41 3.97 13.19
CA LEU A 122 3.46 4.47 14.08
C LEU A 122 3.19 5.92 14.47
N PRO A 123 3.01 6.20 15.77
CA PRO A 123 3.04 7.57 16.28
C PRO A 123 4.47 8.14 16.39
N GLY A 124 5.51 7.35 16.08
CA GLY A 124 6.92 7.70 16.29
C GLY A 124 7.83 7.29 15.13
N ALA A 125 9.14 7.40 15.35
CA ALA A 125 10.13 7.21 14.29
C ALA A 125 10.17 5.77 13.73
N VAL A 126 10.25 5.67 12.41
CA VAL A 126 10.46 4.40 11.71
C VAL A 126 11.88 3.89 12.00
N THR A 127 11.99 2.68 12.55
CA THR A 127 13.30 2.07 12.87
C THR A 127 13.67 0.96 11.88
N PRO A 128 14.96 0.78 11.53
CA PRO A 128 15.38 -0.32 10.65
C PRO A 128 14.97 -1.72 11.13
N LYS A 129 14.96 -1.92 12.46
CA LYS A 129 14.58 -3.18 13.09
C LYS A 129 13.13 -3.56 12.79
N LEU A 130 12.22 -2.59 12.84
CA LEU A 130 10.81 -2.77 12.49
C LEU A 130 10.67 -3.25 11.04
N LEU A 131 11.37 -2.57 10.11
CA LEU A 131 11.26 -2.84 8.68
C LEU A 131 11.85 -4.19 8.27
N THR A 132 12.93 -4.62 8.94
CA THR A 132 13.58 -5.91 8.67
C THR A 132 12.60 -7.09 8.87
N ALA A 133 11.63 -6.96 9.78
CA ALA A 133 10.61 -7.97 9.97
C ALA A 133 9.70 -8.14 8.76
N ALA A 134 9.26 -7.03 8.19
CA ALA A 134 8.34 -6.99 7.06
C ALA A 134 9.00 -7.48 5.76
N THR A 135 10.33 -7.38 5.64
CA THR A 135 11.07 -7.82 4.45
C THR A 135 11.41 -9.31 4.42
N ASN A 136 11.24 -10.04 5.53
CA ASN A 136 11.59 -11.47 5.66
C ASN A 136 10.56 -12.44 5.02
N GLY A 137 9.40 -11.94 4.58
CA GLY A 137 8.43 -12.72 3.82
C GLY A 137 8.87 -12.95 2.37
N ARG A 138 8.45 -14.08 1.77
CA ARG A 138 8.73 -14.37 0.34
C ARG A 138 8.15 -13.29 -0.59
N THR A 139 6.97 -12.79 -0.21
CA THR A 139 6.32 -11.60 -0.79
C THR A 139 5.95 -10.67 0.36
N GLY A 140 6.98 -10.14 1.03
CA GLY A 140 6.81 -9.19 2.12
C GLY A 140 6.26 -7.85 1.60
N GLU A 141 5.13 -7.43 2.14
CA GLU A 141 4.47 -6.15 1.87
C GLU A 141 4.24 -5.42 3.19
N LEU A 142 4.47 -4.11 3.18
CA LEU A 142 4.31 -3.24 4.34
C LEU A 142 3.46 -2.04 3.96
N LEU A 143 2.35 -1.84 4.66
CA LEU A 143 1.59 -0.60 4.67
C LEU A 143 1.86 0.11 6.00
N LEU A 144 2.44 1.30 5.93
CA LEU A 144 2.94 2.06 7.06
C LEU A 144 2.25 3.42 7.12
N HIS A 145 1.75 3.81 8.29
CA HIS A 145 1.33 5.17 8.60
C HIS A 145 2.33 5.80 9.58
N THR A 146 2.76 7.03 9.30
CA THR A 146 3.82 7.76 10.03
C THR A 146 3.62 9.27 9.85
N ALA A 147 4.30 10.10 10.65
CA ALA A 147 4.20 11.55 10.55
C ALA A 147 4.84 12.12 9.26
N ASP A 148 6.01 11.61 8.89
CA ASP A 148 6.83 12.09 7.78
C ASP A 148 7.15 10.96 6.78
N SER A 149 7.71 11.32 5.62
CA SER A 149 8.18 10.35 4.61
C SER A 149 9.09 9.28 5.22
N ALA A 150 8.82 8.03 4.86
CA ALA A 150 9.59 6.85 5.25
C ALA A 150 10.40 6.25 4.08
N ARG A 151 10.37 6.89 2.90
CA ARG A 151 10.92 6.39 1.64
C ARG A 151 12.34 5.87 1.78
N ASP A 152 13.26 6.71 2.24
CA ASP A 152 14.68 6.36 2.30
C ASP A 152 14.93 5.18 3.25
N VAL A 153 14.19 5.13 4.35
CA VAL A 153 14.30 4.06 5.35
C VAL A 153 13.72 2.75 4.81
N LEU A 154 12.61 2.80 4.07
CA LEU A 154 12.01 1.64 3.40
C LEU A 154 12.91 1.07 2.29
N VAL A 155 13.49 1.94 1.45
CA VAL A 155 14.47 1.55 0.43
C VAL A 155 15.69 0.90 1.09
N SER A 156 16.25 1.54 2.12
CA SER A 156 17.40 1.03 2.88
C SER A 156 17.10 -0.31 3.56
N ALA A 157 15.85 -0.56 3.94
CA ALA A 157 15.42 -1.84 4.50
C ALA A 157 15.26 -2.97 3.47
N GLY A 158 15.34 -2.65 2.17
CA GLY A 158 15.31 -3.63 1.08
C GLY A 158 13.96 -3.77 0.39
N PHE A 159 13.09 -2.76 0.47
CA PHE A 159 11.94 -2.63 -0.42
C PHE A 159 12.36 -1.89 -1.70
N PRO A 160 12.46 -2.58 -2.86
CA PRO A 160 12.87 -1.95 -4.11
C PRO A 160 11.78 -1.04 -4.70
N LEU A 161 10.52 -1.21 -4.27
CA LEU A 161 9.38 -0.43 -4.72
C LEU A 161 8.73 0.22 -3.51
N VAL A 162 8.73 1.54 -3.48
CA VAL A 162 8.10 2.34 -2.42
C VAL A 162 7.17 3.37 -3.04
N ALA A 163 5.93 3.41 -2.56
CA ALA A 163 4.95 4.45 -2.88
C ALA A 163 4.61 5.20 -1.59
N GLU A 164 4.42 6.51 -1.70
CA GLU A 164 3.94 7.33 -0.58
C GLU A 164 2.84 8.28 -1.05
N VAL A 165 1.94 8.62 -0.12
CA VAL A 165 0.99 9.73 -0.21
C VAL A 165 0.83 10.37 1.16
N ALA A 166 0.56 11.66 1.19
CA ALA A 166 0.02 12.32 2.36
C ALA A 166 -1.48 12.61 2.11
N PRO A 167 -2.41 11.92 2.80
CA PRO A 167 -3.83 12.19 2.71
C PRO A 167 -4.17 13.54 3.35
N VAL A 168 -5.02 14.31 2.66
CA VAL A 168 -5.60 15.57 3.14
C VAL A 168 -7.08 15.34 3.33
N LEU A 169 -7.49 15.13 4.58
CA LEU A 169 -8.86 14.78 4.94
C LEU A 169 -9.80 15.97 4.77
N SER A 170 -11.09 15.67 4.65
CA SER A 170 -12.17 16.67 4.71
C SER A 170 -11.99 17.55 5.96
N GLY A 171 -11.79 18.86 5.77
CA GLY A 171 -11.43 19.79 6.84
C GLY A 171 -9.99 20.34 6.76
N GLY A 172 -9.17 19.82 5.85
CA GLY A 172 -7.82 20.32 5.57
C GLY A 172 -6.73 19.78 6.51
N GLU A 173 -7.07 18.83 7.38
CA GLU A 173 -6.13 18.19 8.29
C GLU A 173 -5.29 17.14 7.55
N ALA A 174 -3.97 17.21 7.72
CA ALA A 174 -3.05 16.22 7.18
C ALA A 174 -3.07 14.96 8.06
N ALA A 175 -3.36 13.81 7.45
CA ALA A 175 -3.42 12.51 8.13
C ALA A 175 -2.07 11.77 8.02
N GLY A 176 -0.98 12.48 8.31
CA GLY A 176 0.38 11.96 8.17
C GLY A 176 0.73 11.52 6.75
N VAL A 177 1.61 10.53 6.66
CA VAL A 177 2.06 9.88 5.43
C VAL A 177 1.69 8.40 5.48
N VAL A 178 1.07 7.94 4.41
CA VAL A 178 0.90 6.52 4.11
C VAL A 178 2.00 6.10 3.15
N ALA A 179 2.85 5.17 3.60
CA ALA A 179 3.92 4.59 2.81
C ALA A 179 3.65 3.09 2.58
N PHE A 180 3.92 2.63 1.36
CA PHE A 180 3.82 1.22 1.00
C PHE A 180 5.13 0.71 0.44
N GLY A 181 5.66 -0.35 1.04
CA GLY A 181 6.86 -1.04 0.59
C GLY A 181 6.54 -2.42 0.03
N SER A 182 7.03 -2.74 -1.17
CA SER A 182 6.85 -4.05 -1.79
C SER A 182 7.99 -4.43 -2.73
N ARG A 183 7.93 -5.68 -3.22
CA ARG A 183 8.76 -6.22 -4.31
C ARG A 183 7.95 -6.47 -5.59
N SER A 184 6.67 -6.11 -5.61
CA SER A 184 5.76 -6.38 -6.72
C SER A 184 5.15 -5.11 -7.26
N ASP A 185 5.37 -4.84 -8.56
CA ASP A 185 4.69 -3.76 -9.28
C ASP A 185 3.17 -3.89 -9.19
N ARG A 186 2.65 -5.13 -9.27
CA ARG A 186 1.22 -5.39 -9.16
C ARG A 186 0.66 -4.99 -7.81
N SER A 187 1.38 -5.24 -6.72
CA SER A 187 0.95 -4.83 -5.38
C SER A 187 1.03 -3.31 -5.21
N LEU A 188 2.02 -2.67 -5.83
CA LEU A 188 2.16 -1.22 -5.86
C LEU A 188 1.01 -0.54 -6.64
N GLU A 189 0.63 -1.12 -7.77
CA GLU A 189 -0.53 -0.68 -8.56
C GLU A 189 -1.82 -0.87 -7.76
N ALA A 190 -2.01 -2.04 -7.15
CA ALA A 190 -3.19 -2.32 -6.33
C ALA A 190 -3.35 -1.36 -5.14
N VAL A 191 -2.29 -1.05 -4.40
CA VAL A 191 -2.39 -0.12 -3.27
C VAL A 191 -2.68 1.30 -3.75
N ARG A 192 -2.12 1.71 -4.90
CA ARG A 192 -2.38 3.03 -5.49
C ARG A 192 -3.83 3.14 -5.93
N ASP A 193 -4.36 2.12 -6.59
CA ASP A 193 -5.77 2.07 -6.99
C ASP A 193 -6.71 2.06 -5.78
N ALA A 194 -6.35 1.32 -4.72
CA ALA A 194 -7.10 1.31 -3.47
C ALA A 194 -7.13 2.68 -2.79
N LEU A 195 -5.99 3.39 -2.77
CA LEU A 195 -5.91 4.77 -2.28
C LEU A 195 -6.80 5.70 -3.12
N TRP A 196 -6.71 5.67 -4.44
CA TRP A 196 -7.54 6.51 -5.30
C TRP A 196 -9.04 6.25 -5.14
N ALA A 197 -9.45 4.99 -5.11
CA ALA A 197 -10.83 4.62 -4.87
C ALA A 197 -11.31 5.10 -3.48
N LEU A 198 -10.48 4.92 -2.45
CA LEU A 198 -10.79 5.37 -1.10
C LEU A 198 -10.92 6.89 -1.02
N GLY A 199 -10.01 7.63 -1.67
CA GLY A 199 -10.05 9.07 -1.66
C GLY A 199 -11.26 9.63 -2.39
N ALA A 200 -11.68 8.98 -3.49
CA ALA A 200 -12.92 9.32 -4.17
C ALA A 200 -14.15 9.08 -3.28
N ASP A 201 -14.19 7.95 -2.56
CA ASP A 201 -15.31 7.59 -1.68
C ASP A 201 -15.42 8.50 -0.45
N LEU A 202 -14.29 8.97 0.09
CA LEU A 202 -14.23 9.76 1.32
C LEU A 202 -13.99 11.26 1.09
N GLY A 203 -13.88 11.71 -0.16
CA GLY A 203 -13.52 13.09 -0.50
C GLY A 203 -12.15 13.50 0.05
N VAL A 204 -11.19 12.57 0.05
CA VAL A 204 -9.81 12.79 0.49
C VAL A 204 -8.96 13.14 -0.71
N ARG A 205 -8.17 14.20 -0.61
CA ARG A 205 -7.17 14.57 -1.61
C ARG A 205 -5.81 14.00 -1.22
N TYR A 206 -4.91 13.82 -2.17
CA TYR A 206 -3.55 13.36 -1.90
C TYR A 206 -2.53 14.41 -2.32
N ARG A 207 -1.45 14.52 -1.57
CA ARG A 207 -0.24 15.23 -2.02
C ARG A 207 0.95 14.30 -1.93
N ASP A 208 1.97 14.61 -2.73
CA ASP A 208 3.27 13.98 -2.55
C ASP A 208 3.91 14.53 -1.26
N PRO A 209 4.30 13.68 -0.29
CA PRO A 209 4.98 14.14 0.92
C PRO A 209 6.33 14.80 0.66
N LEU A 210 6.94 14.59 -0.51
CA LEU A 210 8.22 15.19 -0.89
C LEU A 210 8.06 16.47 -1.73
N ASP A 211 6.84 16.79 -2.19
CA ASP A 211 6.59 18.02 -2.94
C ASP A 211 6.61 19.24 -2.01
N PRO A 212 7.60 20.14 -2.12
CA PRO A 212 7.70 21.31 -1.27
C PRO A 212 6.58 22.33 -1.53
N THR A 213 5.93 22.28 -2.70
CA THR A 213 4.79 23.14 -3.02
C THR A 213 3.51 22.66 -2.34
N GLY A 214 3.46 21.38 -1.94
CA GLY A 214 2.34 20.76 -1.25
C GLY A 214 1.07 20.72 -2.11
N THR A 215 1.23 20.66 -3.44
CA THR A 215 0.11 20.59 -4.38
C THR A 215 -0.72 19.35 -4.11
N THR A 216 -2.03 19.54 -3.91
CA THR A 216 -2.96 18.43 -3.73
C THR A 216 -3.57 18.02 -5.06
N VAL A 217 -3.60 16.73 -5.33
CA VAL A 217 -4.35 16.12 -6.41
C VAL A 217 -5.73 15.71 -5.90
N ASP A 218 -6.76 16.16 -6.61
CA ASP A 218 -8.11 15.65 -6.45
C ASP A 218 -8.22 14.30 -7.16
N VAL A 219 -8.73 13.31 -6.44
CA VAL A 219 -8.93 11.95 -6.94
C VAL A 219 -10.38 11.66 -7.30
N VAL A 220 -11.26 12.65 -7.17
CA VAL A 220 -12.63 12.57 -7.64
C VAL A 220 -12.67 12.88 -9.14
N GLY A 221 -13.06 11.91 -9.95
CA GLY A 221 -13.25 12.09 -11.39
C GLY A 221 -11.97 11.88 -12.21
N GLU A 222 -11.86 12.64 -13.31
CA GLU A 222 -10.66 12.63 -14.18
C GLU A 222 -9.63 13.61 -13.62
N PRO A 223 -8.41 13.14 -13.28
CA PRO A 223 -7.40 14.01 -12.71
C PRO A 223 -6.71 14.88 -13.74
N ASP A 224 -6.19 16.02 -13.30
CA ASP A 224 -5.26 16.81 -14.10
C ASP A 224 -3.96 16.03 -14.29
N LEU A 225 -3.66 15.70 -15.56
CA LEU A 225 -2.48 14.93 -15.96
C LEU A 225 -1.30 15.81 -16.38
N GLU A 226 -1.45 17.13 -16.44
CA GLU A 226 -0.35 18.03 -16.81
C GLU A 226 0.87 17.87 -15.88
N PRO A 227 0.73 17.81 -14.54
CA PRO A 227 1.87 17.57 -13.66
C PRO A 227 2.56 16.23 -13.91
N LEU A 228 1.76 15.18 -14.18
CA LEU A 228 2.29 13.85 -14.50
C LEU A 228 3.04 13.84 -15.83
N ALA A 229 2.52 14.52 -16.86
CA ALA A 229 3.17 14.64 -18.16
C ALA A 229 4.54 15.33 -18.03
N HIS A 230 4.62 16.39 -17.23
CA HIS A 230 5.88 17.08 -16.93
C HIS A 230 6.89 16.16 -16.25
N GLU A 231 6.45 15.40 -15.26
CA GLU A 231 7.28 14.44 -14.53
C GLU A 231 7.79 13.31 -15.44
N LEU A 232 6.94 12.74 -16.29
CA LEU A 232 7.32 11.70 -17.25
C LEU A 232 8.35 12.21 -18.27
N LEU A 233 8.19 13.44 -18.75
CA LEU A 233 9.18 14.07 -19.62
C LEU A 233 10.50 14.34 -18.88
N ALA A 234 10.46 14.73 -17.60
CA ALA A 234 11.66 14.91 -16.79
C ALA A 234 12.41 13.59 -16.60
N GLU A 235 11.70 12.50 -16.31
CA GLU A 235 12.28 11.15 -16.18
C GLU A 235 12.93 10.70 -17.50
N LEU A 236 12.27 10.90 -18.64
CA LEU A 236 12.84 10.58 -19.95
C LEU A 236 14.07 11.44 -20.29
N ARG A 237 14.11 12.71 -19.87
CA ARG A 237 15.28 13.60 -20.07
C ARG A 237 16.46 13.13 -19.23
N ALA A 238 16.21 12.69 -18.00
CA ALA A 238 17.26 12.24 -17.08
C ALA A 238 17.78 10.83 -17.43
N GLY A 239 16.88 9.92 -17.79
CA GLY A 239 17.16 8.49 -17.97
C GLY A 239 17.28 8.00 -19.41
N GLY A 240 16.85 8.80 -20.39
CA GLY A 240 16.80 8.39 -21.80
C GLY A 240 15.57 7.53 -22.14
N PRO A 241 15.60 6.81 -23.29
CA PRO A 241 14.51 5.93 -23.71
C PRO A 241 14.19 4.84 -22.69
N ARG A 242 12.90 4.61 -22.41
CA ARG A 242 12.45 3.61 -21.43
C ARG A 242 11.15 2.91 -21.85
N PRO A 243 10.93 1.65 -21.42
CA PRO A 243 9.67 0.97 -21.66
C PRO A 243 8.51 1.60 -20.86
N VAL A 244 7.28 1.49 -21.38
CA VAL A 244 6.06 1.94 -20.69
C VAL A 244 5.94 1.34 -19.28
N THR A 245 6.37 0.10 -19.06
CA THR A 245 6.38 -0.49 -17.71
C THR A 245 7.28 0.25 -16.72
N GLU A 246 8.43 0.76 -17.16
CA GLU A 246 9.30 1.55 -16.29
C GLU A 246 8.69 2.92 -15.99
N LEU A 247 8.04 3.55 -16.97
CA LEU A 247 7.36 4.82 -16.77
C LEU A 247 6.15 4.69 -15.83
N ARG A 248 5.36 3.63 -15.97
CA ARG A 248 4.27 3.30 -15.02
C ARG A 248 4.81 3.08 -13.61
N ARG A 249 5.92 2.35 -13.48
CA ARG A 249 6.58 2.15 -12.18
C ARG A 249 7.05 3.49 -11.62
N HIS A 250 7.70 4.33 -12.42
CA HIS A 250 8.14 5.66 -12.03
C HIS A 250 6.96 6.48 -11.50
N THR A 251 5.85 6.53 -12.22
CA THR A 251 4.62 7.19 -11.77
C THR A 251 4.18 6.70 -10.39
N LEU A 252 4.10 5.38 -10.19
CA LEU A 252 3.67 4.80 -8.93
C LEU A 252 4.65 5.08 -7.78
N THR A 253 5.95 5.17 -8.05
CA THR A 253 6.95 5.39 -7.02
C THR A 253 7.26 6.86 -6.78
N ALA A 254 7.15 7.73 -7.77
CA ALA A 254 7.60 9.12 -7.70
C ALA A 254 6.44 10.12 -7.58
N THR A 255 5.20 9.68 -7.76
CA THR A 255 4.03 10.59 -7.77
C THR A 255 2.86 10.01 -7.01
N VAL A 256 1.79 10.80 -6.90
CA VAL A 256 0.50 10.36 -6.34
C VAL A 256 -0.41 9.66 -7.35
N TYR A 257 -0.08 9.68 -8.65
CA TYR A 257 -0.92 9.19 -9.74
C TYR A 257 -0.90 7.66 -9.87
N ARG A 258 -1.90 7.11 -10.57
CA ARG A 258 -2.01 5.69 -10.90
C ARG A 258 -1.21 5.33 -12.15
N ALA A 259 -0.94 4.05 -12.30
CA ALA A 259 -0.36 3.52 -13.52
C ALA A 259 -1.28 3.69 -14.76
N ALA A 260 -2.60 3.74 -14.55
CA ALA A 260 -3.57 4.05 -15.61
C ALA A 260 -3.42 5.49 -16.10
N ASP A 261 -3.22 6.44 -15.19
CA ASP A 261 -3.02 7.85 -15.49
C ASP A 261 -1.73 8.06 -16.31
N ALA A 262 -0.68 7.29 -16.00
CA ALA A 262 0.55 7.29 -16.80
C ALA A 262 0.30 6.87 -18.26
N ASN A 263 -0.51 5.84 -18.49
CA ASN A 263 -0.84 5.41 -19.86
C ASN A 263 -1.59 6.50 -20.61
N GLN A 264 -2.53 7.19 -19.96
CA GLN A 264 -3.29 8.27 -20.57
C GLN A 264 -2.36 9.45 -20.89
N ALA A 265 -1.54 9.90 -19.94
CA ALA A 265 -0.57 10.97 -20.16
C ALA A 265 0.43 10.64 -21.29
N LEU A 266 0.88 9.38 -21.39
CA LEU A 266 1.77 8.95 -22.49
C LEU A 266 1.07 8.97 -23.85
N VAL A 267 -0.21 8.58 -23.93
CA VAL A 267 -0.98 8.71 -25.17
C VAL A 267 -1.07 10.18 -25.59
N GLU A 268 -1.42 11.07 -24.66
CA GLU A 268 -1.51 12.51 -24.93
C GLU A 268 -0.15 13.10 -25.36
N LEU A 269 0.94 12.68 -24.73
CA LEU A 269 2.30 13.10 -25.11
C LEU A 269 2.73 12.59 -26.49
N VAL A 270 2.32 11.38 -26.89
CA VAL A 270 2.56 10.84 -28.23
C VAL A 270 1.74 11.62 -29.26
N ASP A 271 0.47 11.87 -28.98
CA ASP A 271 -0.43 12.60 -29.87
C ASP A 271 0.00 14.06 -30.06
N ALA A 272 0.54 14.69 -29.00
CA ALA A 272 1.15 16.01 -29.05
C ALA A 272 2.53 16.03 -29.73
N GLY A 273 3.11 14.86 -30.04
CA GLY A 273 4.44 14.73 -30.64
C GLY A 273 5.59 15.10 -29.71
N ALA A 274 5.36 15.16 -28.40
CA ALA A 274 6.38 15.44 -27.39
C ALA A 274 7.27 14.22 -27.13
N VAL A 275 6.74 13.02 -27.34
CA VAL A 275 7.46 11.75 -27.29
C VAL A 275 7.15 10.90 -28.52
N ARG A 276 7.98 9.90 -28.76
CA ARG A 276 7.82 8.91 -29.83
C ARG A 276 7.81 7.51 -29.21
N ARG A 277 7.08 6.61 -29.86
CA ARG A 277 7.09 5.17 -29.62
C ARG A 277 7.73 4.43 -30.79
N ASP A 278 8.24 3.23 -30.56
CA ASP A 278 8.89 2.42 -31.59
C ASP A 278 7.88 1.83 -32.58
N ARG A 279 6.72 1.38 -32.12
CA ARG A 279 5.64 0.86 -32.95
C ARG A 279 4.81 1.99 -33.58
N GLU A 280 4.46 1.85 -34.85
CA GLU A 280 3.71 2.88 -35.58
C GLU A 280 2.27 3.05 -35.07
N SER A 281 1.57 1.96 -34.72
CA SER A 281 0.15 1.97 -34.33
C SER A 281 -0.18 0.99 -33.19
N GLY A 282 -1.35 1.18 -32.56
CA GLY A 282 -1.88 0.31 -31.51
C GLY A 282 -1.84 0.92 -30.11
N ARG A 283 -2.25 0.11 -29.12
CA ARG A 283 -2.17 0.47 -27.70
C ARG A 283 -0.71 0.44 -27.24
N LEU A 284 -0.35 1.32 -26.31
CA LEU A 284 0.94 1.30 -25.63
C LEU A 284 1.05 0.03 -24.78
N ALA A 285 1.75 -0.98 -25.31
CA ALA A 285 2.05 -2.18 -24.55
C ALA A 285 3.18 -1.90 -23.55
N GLY A 286 3.31 -2.76 -22.55
CA GLY A 286 4.27 -2.54 -21.47
C GLY A 286 5.74 -2.51 -21.92
N ASP A 287 6.08 -3.27 -22.96
CA ASP A 287 7.42 -3.38 -23.53
C ASP A 287 7.73 -2.30 -24.59
N GLU A 288 6.75 -1.46 -24.92
CA GLU A 288 6.91 -0.37 -25.87
C GLU A 288 7.91 0.65 -25.34
N ILE A 289 8.96 0.96 -26.10
CA ILE A 289 9.95 1.97 -25.74
C ILE A 289 9.41 3.36 -26.09
N ILE A 290 9.46 4.26 -25.12
CA ILE A 290 9.14 5.68 -25.27
C ILE A 290 10.44 6.48 -25.26
N THR A 291 10.57 7.37 -26.22
CA THR A 291 11.72 8.26 -26.40
C THR A 291 11.25 9.70 -26.53
N LEU A 292 12.01 10.68 -26.03
CA LEU A 292 11.73 12.09 -26.29
C LEU A 292 11.74 12.39 -27.79
N ALA A 293 10.81 13.24 -28.23
CA ALA A 293 10.91 13.83 -29.55
C ALA A 293 12.15 14.74 -29.62
N ARG A 294 12.76 14.80 -30.80
CA ARG A 294 13.91 15.68 -31.07
C ARG A 294 13.46 17.10 -31.36
#